data_AF-A0A0L0FMJ9-F1
#
_entry.id   AF-A0A0L0FMJ9-F1
#
_cell.length_a   1.000
_cell.length_b   1.000
_cell.length_c   1.000
_cell.angle_alpha   90.00
_cell.angle_beta   90.00
_cell.angle_gamma   90.00
#
_symmetry.space_group_name_H-M   'P 1'
#
loop_
_entity.id
_entity.type
_entity.pdbx_description
1 polymer ?
#
loop_
_entity_poly.entity_id
_entity_poly.type
_entity_poly.pdbx_seq_one_letter_code
_entity_poly.pdbx_strand_id
1 'polypeptide(L)'
;MISCYDPSSAPHVVSAILEADMGLNPDIADEGMIKVPIPKTTKETRQTLIKKCKEIAERAKVNLRGARGKGMDQVKHANLPKDEARAAEKRVQKEHDSIHKELDAIAHKKIDSLA
;
A
#
# COMPACT_ATOMS: atom_id res chain seq x y z
N MET A 1 -21.22 2.64 -7.12
CA MET A 1 -22.63 2.58 -6.71
C MET A 1 -22.72 1.55 -5.62
N ILE A 2 -23.19 1.92 -4.44
CA ILE A 2 -23.29 1.01 -3.29
C ILE A 2 -24.78 0.79 -3.02
N SER A 3 -25.23 -0.45 -3.01
CA SER A 3 -26.59 -0.83 -2.63
C SER A 3 -26.61 -1.26 -1.17
N CYS A 4 -27.29 -0.49 -0.32
CA CYS A 4 -27.55 -0.87 1.06
C CYS A 4 -28.85 -1.67 1.12
N TYR A 5 -28.77 -2.90 1.61
CA TYR A 5 -29.94 -3.78 1.75
C TYR A 5 -30.87 -3.34 2.90
N ASP A 6 -30.33 -2.65 3.91
CA ASP A 6 -31.09 -2.04 5.01
C ASP A 6 -31.10 -0.49 4.85
N PRO A 7 -32.28 0.14 4.69
CA PRO A 7 -32.42 1.60 4.59
C PRO A 7 -31.90 2.36 5.81
N SER A 8 -31.93 1.76 7.01
CA SER A 8 -31.47 2.40 8.25
C SER A 8 -29.95 2.53 8.35
N SER A 9 -29.23 1.68 7.61
CA SER A 9 -27.76 1.67 7.56
C SER A 9 -27.20 2.64 6.52
N ALA A 10 -28.02 3.11 5.57
CA ALA A 10 -27.60 4.07 4.55
C ALA A 10 -26.96 5.36 5.12
N PRO A 11 -27.51 6.04 6.14
CA PRO A 11 -26.88 7.23 6.72
C PRO A 11 -25.55 6.92 7.45
N HIS A 12 -25.41 5.74 8.06
CA HIS A 12 -24.17 5.33 8.71
C HIS A 12 -23.05 5.10 7.69
N VAL A 13 -23.38 4.50 6.55
CA VAL A 13 -22.43 4.30 5.44
C VAL A 13 -22.01 5.64 4.83
N VAL A 14 -22.93 6.60 4.69
CA VAL A 14 -22.62 7.95 4.21
C VAL A 14 -21.65 8.68 5.16
N SER A 15 -21.92 8.65 6.47
CA SER A 15 -21.02 9.23 7.47
C SER A 15 -19.64 8.57 7.45
N ALA A 16 -19.57 7.24 7.37
CA ALA A 16 -18.30 6.52 7.28
C ALA A 16 -17.49 6.87 6.01
N ILE A 17 -18.16 7.15 4.89
CA ILE A 17 -17.51 7.57 3.64
C ILE A 17 -16.98 9.01 3.75
N LEU A 18 -17.70 9.91 4.43
CA LEU A 18 -17.25 11.27 4.71
C LEU A 18 -16.06 11.27 5.69
N GLU A 19 -16.10 10.43 6.73
CA GLU A 19 -15.01 10.25 7.70
C GLU A 19 -13.76 9.60 7.10
N ALA A 20 -13.91 8.82 6.02
CA ALA A 20 -12.79 8.17 5.34
C ALA A 20 -11.85 9.16 4.60
N ASP A 21 -12.10 10.48 4.70
CA ASP A 21 -11.25 11.57 4.19
C ASP A 21 -10.88 11.43 2.70
N MET A 22 -11.76 10.78 1.94
CA MET A 22 -11.58 10.56 0.50
C MET A 22 -11.99 11.79 -0.33
N GLY A 23 -12.48 12.86 0.30
CA GLY A 23 -12.99 14.06 -0.39
C GLY A 23 -14.19 13.77 -1.30
N LEU A 24 -14.93 12.71 -1.01
CA LEU A 24 -16.10 12.28 -1.76
C LEU A 24 -17.34 12.80 -1.04
N ASN A 25 -18.27 13.39 -1.79
CA ASN A 25 -19.60 13.75 -1.28
C ASN A 25 -20.59 12.68 -1.73
N PRO A 26 -20.81 11.61 -0.95
CA PRO A 26 -21.82 10.60 -1.25
C PRO A 26 -23.21 11.22 -1.15
N ASP A 27 -23.97 11.13 -2.25
CA ASP A 27 -25.40 11.46 -2.26
C ASP A 27 -26.22 10.18 -2.11
N ILE A 28 -27.18 10.20 -1.20
CA ILE A 28 -28.20 9.17 -1.08
C ILE A 28 -29.20 9.40 -2.22
N ALA A 29 -29.32 8.44 -3.14
CA ALA A 29 -30.44 8.38 -4.06
C ALA A 29 -31.55 7.48 -3.48
N ASP A 30 -32.78 7.66 -3.97
CA ASP A 30 -33.96 6.92 -3.52
C ASP A 30 -33.75 5.39 -3.49
N GLU A 31 -34.34 4.76 -2.47
CA GLU A 31 -34.32 3.30 -2.20
C GLU A 31 -32.93 2.69 -1.92
N GLY A 32 -32.14 3.30 -1.03
CA GLY A 32 -30.96 2.64 -0.45
C GLY A 32 -29.73 2.59 -1.38
N MET A 33 -29.72 3.39 -2.44
CA MET A 33 -28.60 3.48 -3.38
C MET A 33 -27.72 4.69 -3.08
N ILE A 34 -26.47 4.48 -2.68
CA ILE A 34 -25.49 5.56 -2.46
C ILE A 34 -24.73 5.81 -3.76
N LYS A 35 -24.88 7.02 -4.31
CA LYS A 35 -24.12 7.54 -5.44
C LYS A 35 -22.91 8.28 -4.90
N VAL A 36 -21.73 7.74 -5.18
CA VAL A 36 -20.46 8.39 -4.83
C VAL A 36 -19.89 8.99 -6.11
N PRO A 37 -20.16 10.27 -6.44
CA PRO A 37 -19.51 10.93 -7.55
C PRO A 37 -18.02 11.03 -7.22
N ILE A 38 -17.19 10.34 -8.00
CA ILE A 38 -15.74 10.50 -7.89
C ILE A 38 -15.38 11.82 -8.58
N PRO A 39 -14.98 12.87 -7.84
CA PRO A 39 -14.54 14.11 -8.46
C PRO A 39 -13.34 13.81 -9.35
N LYS A 40 -13.29 14.44 -10.53
CA LYS A 40 -12.17 14.26 -11.47
C LYS A 40 -10.87 14.62 -10.74
N THR A 41 -9.90 13.71 -10.78
CA THR A 41 -8.56 13.96 -10.21
C THR A 41 -7.95 15.18 -10.91
N THR A 42 -7.83 16.29 -10.16
CA THR A 42 -7.12 17.49 -10.58
C THR A 42 -5.62 17.21 -10.69
N LYS A 43 -4.87 18.02 -11.44
CA LYS A 43 -3.40 17.89 -11.53
C LYS A 43 -2.73 17.97 -10.16
N GLU A 44 -3.28 18.76 -9.24
CA GLU A 44 -2.79 18.92 -7.87
C GLU A 44 -2.97 17.66 -7.01
N THR A 45 -4.14 17.00 -7.10
CA THR A 45 -4.40 15.73 -6.38
C THR A 45 -3.54 14.59 -6.94
N ARG A 46 -3.25 14.56 -8.24
CA ARG A 46 -2.28 13.59 -8.80
C ARG A 46 -0.87 13.83 -8.31
N GLN A 47 -0.41 15.09 -8.26
CA GLN A 47 0.93 15.40 -7.76
C GLN A 47 1.11 15.05 -6.28
N THR A 48 0.11 15.28 -5.43
CA THR A 48 0.17 14.88 -4.02
C THR A 48 0.14 13.36 -3.87
N LEU A 49 -0.63 12.63 -4.68
CA LEU A 49 -0.60 11.16 -4.70
C LEU A 49 0.76 10.61 -5.16
N ILE A 50 1.37 11.19 -6.19
CA ILE A 50 2.72 10.79 -6.64
C ILE A 50 3.76 11.02 -5.53
N LYS A 51 3.68 12.15 -4.82
CA LYS A 51 4.56 12.42 -3.66
C LYS A 51 4.37 11.39 -2.56
N LYS A 52 3.12 11.11 -2.16
CA LYS A 52 2.79 10.08 -1.15
C LYS A 52 3.29 8.69 -1.58
N CYS A 53 3.10 8.32 -2.85
CA CYS A 53 3.61 7.05 -3.37
C CYS A 53 5.13 6.94 -3.28
N LYS A 54 5.87 8.01 -3.61
CA LYS A 54 7.33 8.06 -3.46
C LYS A 54 7.76 7.92 -2.01
N GLU A 55 7.12 8.64 -1.08
CA GLU A 55 7.41 8.53 0.35
C GLU A 55 7.17 7.13 0.90
N ILE A 56 6.06 6.49 0.51
CA ILE A 56 5.75 5.10 0.90
C ILE A 56 6.79 4.13 0.31
N ALA A 57 7.18 4.31 -0.95
CA ALA A 57 8.19 3.47 -1.59
C ALA A 57 9.55 3.60 -0.89
N GLU A 58 10.00 4.82 -0.58
CA GLU A 58 11.26 5.04 0.15
C GLU A 58 11.23 4.45 1.56
N ARG A 59 10.12 4.62 2.29
CA ARG A 59 9.95 4.01 3.61
C ARG A 59 10.01 2.49 3.53
N ALA A 60 9.37 1.89 2.53
CA ALA A 60 9.40 0.46 2.31
C ALA A 60 10.82 -0.04 1.95
N LYS A 61 11.59 0.71 1.15
CA LYS A 61 13.02 0.43 0.87
C LYS A 61 13.90 0.51 2.11
N VAL A 62 13.66 1.48 3.01
CA VAL A 62 14.38 1.59 4.28
C VAL A 62 14.06 0.38 5.18
N ASN A 63 12.79 0.02 5.31
CA ASN A 63 12.37 -1.14 6.10
C ASN A 63 12.95 -2.45 5.55
N LEU A 64 12.98 -2.62 4.22
CA LEU A 64 13.55 -3.79 3.57
C LEU A 64 15.05 -3.94 3.86
N ARG A 65 15.80 -2.83 3.82
CA ARG A 65 17.22 -2.81 4.21
C ARG A 65 17.41 -3.18 5.69
N GLY A 66 16.55 -2.68 6.56
CA GLY A 66 16.56 -3.02 7.99
C GLY A 66 16.26 -4.51 8.23
N ALA A 67 15.28 -5.08 7.51
CA ALA A 67 14.93 -6.49 7.59
C ALA A 67 16.08 -7.40 7.14
N ARG A 68 16.79 -7.02 6.06
CA ARG A 68 18.00 -7.73 5.62
C ARG A 68 19.09 -7.74 6.69
N GLY A 69 19.32 -6.60 7.35
CA GLY A 69 20.27 -6.50 8.46
C GLY A 69 19.92 -7.46 9.61
N LYS A 70 18.66 -7.40 10.07
CA LYS A 70 18.15 -8.31 11.11
C LYS A 70 18.26 -9.79 10.72
N GLY A 71 17.95 -10.13 9.48
CA GLY A 71 18.09 -11.50 8.96
C GLY A 71 19.55 -11.96 8.95
N MET A 72 20.48 -11.08 8.56
CA MET A 72 21.92 -11.39 8.57
C MET A 72 22.45 -11.57 10.00
N ASP A 73 21.99 -10.74 10.94
CA ASP A 73 22.38 -10.84 12.35
C ASP A 73 21.83 -12.14 12.96
N GLN A 74 20.58 -12.53 12.65
CA GLN A 74 20.02 -13.81 13.07
C GLN A 74 20.84 -15.01 12.55
N VAL A 75 21.28 -14.97 11.29
CA VAL A 75 22.13 -16.04 10.72
C VAL A 75 23.47 -16.13 11.44
N LYS A 76 24.07 -15.00 11.82
CA LYS A 76 25.31 -14.96 12.60
C LYS A 76 25.13 -15.49 14.03
N HIS A 77 23.99 -15.20 14.67
CA HIS A 77 23.69 -15.66 16.03
C HIS A 77 23.24 -17.12 16.11
N ALA A 78 22.83 -17.72 14.99
CA ALA A 78 22.33 -19.10 14.95
C ALA A 78 23.43 -20.18 15.12
N ASN A 79 24.72 -19.81 15.25
CA ASN A 79 25.85 -20.74 15.40
C ASN A 79 25.82 -21.91 14.40
N LEU A 80 25.45 -21.62 13.15
CA LEU A 80 25.34 -22.61 12.08
C LEU A 80 26.72 -23.03 11.56
N PRO A 81 26.85 -24.25 11.00
CA PRO A 81 28.01 -24.65 10.20
C PRO A 81 28.30 -23.64 9.09
N LYS A 82 29.59 -23.48 8.75
CA LYS A 82 30.05 -22.45 7.79
C LYS A 82 29.36 -22.52 6.42
N ASP A 83 29.00 -23.72 5.98
CA ASP A 83 28.31 -23.95 4.71
C ASP A 83 26.82 -23.59 4.78
N GLU A 84 26.15 -23.93 5.90
CA GLU A 84 24.74 -23.58 6.13
C GLU A 84 24.57 -22.08 6.35
N ALA A 85 25.49 -21.43 7.07
CA ALA A 85 25.50 -19.98 7.24
C ALA A 85 25.58 -19.28 5.87
N ARG A 86 26.52 -19.68 4.99
CA ARG A 86 26.61 -19.14 3.63
C ARG A 86 25.35 -19.38 2.80
N ALA A 87 24.73 -20.53 2.92
CA ALA A 87 23.47 -20.83 2.23
C ALA A 87 22.32 -19.94 2.73
N ALA A 88 22.24 -19.71 4.05
CA ALA A 88 21.24 -18.84 4.66
C ALA A 88 21.44 -17.37 4.27
N GLU A 89 22.67 -16.84 4.31
CA GLU A 89 22.99 -15.49 3.85
C GLU A 89 22.57 -15.28 2.38
N LYS A 90 22.86 -16.28 1.52
CA LYS A 90 22.48 -16.24 0.10
C LYS A 90 20.97 -16.26 -0.10
N ARG A 91 20.22 -16.98 0.74
CA ARG A 91 18.74 -16.98 0.71
C ARG A 91 18.18 -15.63 1.10
N VAL A 92 18.64 -15.07 2.23
CA VAL A 92 18.23 -13.72 2.69
C VAL A 92 18.50 -12.67 1.62
N GLN A 93 19.67 -12.72 0.98
CA GLN A 93 20.00 -11.80 -0.11
C GLN A 93 19.10 -12.00 -1.33
N LYS A 94 18.81 -13.26 -1.72
CA LYS A 94 17.95 -13.55 -2.87
C LYS A 94 16.50 -13.09 -2.64
N GLU A 95 15.94 -13.32 -1.46
CA GLU A 95 14.60 -12.83 -1.09
C GLU A 95 14.56 -11.31 -1.04
N HIS A 96 15.58 -10.67 -0.46
CA HIS A 96 15.71 -9.22 -0.48
C HIS A 96 15.70 -8.66 -1.91
N ASP A 97 16.50 -9.24 -2.81
CA ASP A 97 16.59 -8.77 -4.20
C ASP A 97 15.29 -9.00 -4.99
N SER A 98 14.56 -10.09 -4.70
CA SER A 98 13.25 -10.35 -5.30
C SER A 98 12.22 -9.31 -4.86
N ILE A 99 12.11 -9.09 -3.55
CA ILE A 99 11.17 -8.13 -2.98
C ILE A 99 11.52 -6.71 -3.42
N HIS A 100 12.81 -6.38 -3.54
CA HIS A 100 13.24 -5.08 -4.03
C HIS A 100 12.74 -4.82 -5.46
N LYS A 101 12.87 -5.80 -6.36
CA LYS A 101 12.37 -5.71 -7.73
C LYS A 101 10.85 -5.58 -7.79
N GLU A 102 10.12 -6.35 -6.98
CA GLU A 102 8.66 -6.25 -6.91
C GLU A 102 8.21 -4.88 -6.41
N LEU A 103 8.87 -4.35 -5.39
CA LEU A 103 8.58 -3.04 -4.82
C LEU A 103 8.81 -1.92 -5.83
N ASP A 104 9.92 -1.97 -6.58
CA ASP A 104 10.17 -1.01 -7.67
C ASP A 104 9.14 -1.15 -8.79
N ALA A 105 8.75 -2.37 -9.16
CA ALA A 105 7.72 -2.60 -10.18
C ALA A 105 6.35 -2.06 -9.75
N ILE A 106 5.97 -2.24 -8.49
CA ILE A 106 4.72 -1.71 -7.93
C ILE A 106 4.76 -0.19 -7.86
N ALA A 107 5.87 0.39 -7.42
CA ALA A 107 6.05 1.84 -7.36
C ALA A 107 5.93 2.47 -8.75
N HIS A 108 6.58 1.88 -9.76
CA HIS A 108 6.47 2.31 -11.15
C HIS A 108 5.04 2.19 -11.69
N LYS A 109 4.39 1.04 -11.55
CA LYS A 109 2.99 0.86 -11.99
C LYS A 109 2.04 1.86 -11.33
N LYS A 110 2.23 2.15 -10.04
CA LYS A 110 1.40 3.10 -9.31
C LYS A 110 1.63 4.53 -9.81
N ILE A 111 2.88 4.92 -10.07
CA ILE A 111 3.22 6.23 -10.64
C ILE A 111 2.65 6.37 -12.06
N ASP A 112 2.78 5.35 -12.91
CA ASP A 112 2.25 5.37 -14.27
C ASP A 112 0.72 5.44 -14.29
N SER A 113 0.03 4.79 -13.35
CA SER A 113 -1.43 4.90 -13.23
C SER A 113 -1.92 6.27 -12.74
N LEU A 114 -1.01 7.07 -12.16
CA LEU A 114 -1.30 8.39 -11.60
C LEU A 114 -0.83 9.55 -12.51
N ALA A 115 -0.04 9.25 -13.56
CA ALA A 115 0.38 10.22 -14.58
C ALA A 115 -0.75 10.45 -15.60
#